data_AF-A0A1F9MKW3-F1
#
_entry.id   AF-A0A1F9MKW3-F1
#
_cell.length_a   1.000
_cell.length_b   1.000
_cell.length_c   1.000
_cell.angle_alpha   90.00
_cell.angle_beta   90.00
_cell.angle_gamma   90.00
#
_symmetry.space_group_name_H-M   'P 1'
#
loop_
_entity.id
_entity.type
_entity.pdbx_description
1 polymer ?
#
loop_
_entity_poly.entity_id
_entity_poly.type
_entity_poly.pdbx_seq_one_letter_code
_entity_poly.pdbx_strand_id
1 'polypeptide(L)'
;MVALVAVGLVASFALAQAKGGAKLLCVSKQELKGEETVASCLAKGERFAIVDPYGIVRILSPEEIELTKAFNPKAFETRAFGMKYQKLAPPLPPLPVSPEVQ
;
A
#
# COMPACT_ATOMS: atom_id res chain seq x y z
N MET A 1 -19.39 -19.21 -29.06
CA MET A 1 -19.34 -18.08 -28.11
C MET A 1 -19.43 -18.59 -26.67
N VAL A 2 -18.45 -19.37 -26.20
CA VAL A 2 -18.45 -19.93 -24.82
C VAL A 2 -17.13 -19.64 -24.08
N ALA A 3 -16.07 -19.27 -24.78
CA ALA A 3 -14.75 -19.03 -24.18
C ALA A 3 -14.54 -17.62 -23.58
N LEU A 4 -15.43 -16.65 -23.84
CA LEU A 4 -15.26 -15.28 -23.35
C LEU A 4 -15.73 -15.06 -21.89
N VAL A 5 -16.57 -15.95 -21.36
CA VAL A 5 -17.19 -15.76 -20.04
C VAL A 5 -16.23 -16.11 -18.89
N ALA A 6 -15.25 -16.98 -19.13
CA ALA A 6 -14.31 -17.41 -18.09
C ALA A 6 -13.26 -16.35 -17.72
N VAL A 7 -12.96 -15.39 -18.60
CA VAL A 7 -11.94 -14.35 -18.33
C VAL A 7 -12.50 -13.21 -17.47
N GLY A 8 -13.83 -12.98 -17.49
CA GLY A 8 -14.46 -11.91 -16.71
C GLY A 8 -14.55 -12.17 -15.20
N LEU A 9 -14.56 -13.44 -14.79
CA LEU A 9 -14.81 -13.83 -13.40
C LEU A 9 -13.55 -13.73 -12.51
N VAL A 10 -12.36 -13.96 -13.09
CA VAL A 10 -11.09 -13.88 -12.34
C VAL A 10 -10.68 -12.42 -12.06
N ALA A 11 -11.09 -11.48 -12.93
CA ALA A 11 -10.80 -10.05 -12.75
C ALA A 11 -11.61 -9.39 -11.62
N SER A 12 -12.70 -10.03 -11.17
CA SER A 12 -13.61 -9.45 -10.16
C SER A 12 -13.08 -9.57 -8.73
N PHE A 13 -12.23 -10.57 -8.44
CA PHE A 13 -11.65 -10.76 -7.10
C PHE A 13 -10.51 -9.78 -6.79
N ALA A 14 -9.76 -9.35 -7.81
CA ALA A 14 -8.69 -8.36 -7.65
C ALA A 14 -9.24 -6.94 -7.37
N LEU A 15 -10.42 -6.61 -7.90
CA LEU A 15 -11.06 -5.30 -7.71
C LEU A 15 -11.79 -5.17 -6.37
N ALA A 16 -12.19 -6.28 -5.75
CA ALA A 16 -12.87 -6.27 -4.45
C ALA A 16 -11.95 -5.86 -3.29
N GLN A 17 -10.63 -6.07 -3.41
CA GLN A 17 -9.62 -5.67 -2.41
C GLN A 17 -9.33 -4.15 -2.42
N ALA A 18 -9.83 -3.41 -3.42
CA ALA A 18 -9.50 -1.99 -3.63
C ALA A 18 -10.35 -1.01 -2.81
N LYS A 19 -11.44 -1.45 -2.15
CA LYS A 19 -12.31 -0.57 -1.37
C LYS A 19 -12.01 -0.69 0.13
N GLY A 20 -11.15 0.20 0.62
CA GLY A 20 -11.04 0.51 2.05
C GLY A 20 -9.96 -0.24 2.82
N GLY A 21 -8.76 -0.42 2.26
CA GLY A 21 -7.59 -0.85 3.02
C GLY A 21 -6.86 0.31 3.70
N ALA A 22 -6.06 0.00 4.72
CA ALA A 22 -5.13 0.96 5.30
C ALA A 22 -4.13 1.46 4.24
N LYS A 23 -3.60 2.67 4.40
CA LYS A 23 -2.75 3.35 3.40
C LYS A 23 -1.45 3.82 4.02
N LEU A 24 -0.38 3.82 3.24
CA LEU A 24 0.88 4.49 3.62
C LEU A 24 0.88 5.92 3.08
N LEU A 25 1.01 6.89 3.98
CA LEU A 25 1.12 8.30 3.63
C LEU A 25 2.44 8.88 4.12
N CYS A 26 3.11 9.66 3.27
CA CYS A 26 4.26 10.45 3.65
C CYS A 26 3.79 11.63 4.51
N VAL A 27 4.33 11.75 5.73
CA VAL A 27 3.96 12.80 6.69
C VAL A 27 4.96 13.95 6.72
N SER A 28 6.17 13.77 6.22
CA SER A 28 7.19 14.81 6.11
C SER A 28 7.05 15.66 4.84
N LYS A 29 6.55 15.08 3.74
CA LYS A 29 6.34 15.78 2.47
C LYS A 29 4.91 15.65 1.95
N GLN A 30 4.11 16.70 2.19
CA GLN A 30 2.65 16.65 2.01
C GLN A 30 2.18 16.64 0.55
N GLU A 31 3.02 17.10 -0.38
CA GLU A 31 2.66 17.32 -1.79
C GLU A 31 3.08 16.17 -2.72
N LEU A 32 3.61 15.06 -2.19
CA LEU A 32 3.94 13.90 -3.01
C LEU A 32 2.68 13.30 -3.65
N LYS A 33 2.71 13.08 -4.96
CA LYS A 33 1.60 12.58 -5.76
C LYS A 33 2.01 11.36 -6.58
N GLY A 34 2.82 10.48 -5.99
CA GLY A 34 3.18 9.19 -6.58
C GLY A 34 4.31 9.25 -7.61
N GLU A 35 5.10 10.33 -7.64
CA GLU A 35 6.29 10.46 -8.49
C GLU A 35 7.34 9.41 -8.12
N GLU A 36 7.46 9.12 -6.82
CA GLU A 36 8.45 8.20 -6.25
C GLU A 36 7.77 7.03 -5.54
N THR A 37 8.54 5.99 -5.22
CA THR A 37 8.10 4.89 -4.37
C THR A 37 8.30 5.24 -2.89
N VAL A 38 7.57 4.55 -2.01
CA VAL A 38 7.76 4.67 -0.55
C VAL A 38 9.21 4.36 -0.19
N ALA A 39 9.81 3.32 -0.77
CA ALA A 39 11.22 2.96 -0.55
C ALA A 39 12.19 4.11 -0.91
N SER A 40 12.00 4.78 -2.05
CA SER A 40 12.83 5.92 -2.47
C SER A 40 12.73 7.07 -1.47
N CYS A 41 11.51 7.40 -1.03
CA CYS A 41 11.30 8.46 -0.05
C CYS A 41 11.92 8.11 1.32
N LEU A 42 11.79 6.88 1.79
CA LEU A 42 12.44 6.43 3.02
C LEU A 42 13.96 6.54 2.96
N ALA A 43 14.57 6.20 1.82
CA ALA A 43 16.01 6.35 1.62
C ALA A 43 16.48 7.82 1.70
N LYS A 44 15.57 8.78 1.45
CA LYS A 44 15.81 10.21 1.60
C LYS A 44 15.53 10.74 3.02
N GLY A 45 15.15 9.87 3.96
CA GLY A 45 14.82 10.24 5.34
C GLY A 45 13.37 10.72 5.53
N GLU A 46 12.49 10.52 4.54
CA GLU A 46 11.08 10.85 4.69
C GLU A 46 10.39 9.92 5.68
N ARG A 47 9.36 10.41 6.36
CA ARG A 47 8.59 9.66 7.37
C ARG A 47 7.24 9.25 6.81
N PHE A 48 6.79 8.04 7.16
CA PHE A 48 5.51 7.50 6.72
C PHE A 48 4.63 7.13 7.90
N ALA A 49 3.32 7.19 7.67
CA ALA A 49 2.31 6.71 8.58
C ALA A 49 1.34 5.76 7.89
N ILE A 50 0.86 4.78 8.63
CA ILE A 50 -0.29 3.98 8.26
C ILE A 50 -1.54 4.77 8.68
N VAL A 51 -2.44 4.98 7.72
CA VAL A 51 -3.78 5.53 7.97
C VAL A 51 -4.80 4.47 7.65
N ASP A 52 -5.54 4.04 8.66
CA ASP A 52 -6.57 3.03 8.49
C ASP A 52 -7.86 3.61 7.86
N PRO A 53 -8.84 2.76 7.50
CA PRO A 53 -10.10 3.22 6.91
C PRO A 53 -10.98 4.06 7.84
N TYR A 54 -10.73 4.03 9.15
CA TYR A 54 -11.46 4.79 10.17
C TYR A 54 -10.79 6.13 10.50
N GLY A 55 -9.63 6.41 9.91
CA GLY A 55 -8.89 7.65 10.13
C GLY A 55 -7.90 7.60 11.29
N ILE A 56 -7.60 6.40 11.84
CA ILE A 56 -6.56 6.23 12.85
C ILE A 56 -5.20 6.26 12.17
N VAL A 57 -4.26 7.01 12.76
CA VAL A 57 -2.93 7.27 12.20
C VAL A 57 -1.86 6.69 13.13
N ARG A 58 -0.95 5.89 12.57
CA ARG A 58 0.27 5.42 13.24
C ARG A 58 1.49 5.76 12.41
N ILE A 59 2.35 6.62 12.93
CA ILE A 59 3.65 6.94 12.32
C ILE A 59 4.57 5.73 12.53
N LEU A 60 5.24 5.31 11.47
CA LEU A 60 6.15 4.17 11.53
C LEU A 60 7.50 4.58 12.13
N SER A 61 7.93 3.85 13.16
CA SER A 61 9.30 3.92 13.66
C SER A 61 10.28 3.23 12.69
N PRO A 62 11.59 3.47 12.80
CA PRO A 62 12.60 2.75 12.02
C PRO A 62 12.50 1.23 12.16
N GLU A 63 12.27 0.73 13.38
CA GLU A 63 12.14 -0.69 13.67
C GLU A 63 10.88 -1.28 13.02
N GLU A 64 9.77 -0.54 13.06
CA GLU A 64 8.54 -0.96 12.39
C GLU A 64 8.69 -1.01 10.86
N ILE A 65 9.49 -0.09 10.29
CA ILE A 65 9.83 -0.09 8.86
C ILE A 65 10.63 -1.34 8.50
N GLU A 66 11.66 -1.68 9.29
CA GLU A 66 12.50 -2.86 9.06
C GLU A 66 11.69 -4.15 9.16
N LEU A 67 10.88 -4.29 10.21
CA LEU A 67 9.98 -5.44 10.37
C LEU A 67 8.99 -5.53 9.19
N THR A 68 8.38 -4.42 8.80
CA THR A 68 7.44 -4.41 7.67
C THR A 68 8.15 -4.78 6.37
N LYS A 69 9.42 -4.39 6.16
CA LYS A 69 10.18 -4.80 4.96
C LYS A 69 10.41 -6.30 4.92
N ALA A 70 10.66 -6.93 6.07
CA ALA A 70 10.85 -8.37 6.18
C ALA A 70 9.56 -9.15 5.89
N PHE A 71 8.41 -8.68 6.39
CA PHE A 71 7.13 -9.39 6.23
C PHE A 71 6.34 -9.01 4.98
N ASN A 72 6.43 -7.75 4.54
CA ASN A 72 5.68 -7.19 3.42
C ASN A 72 6.52 -6.18 2.59
N PRO A 73 7.55 -6.65 1.88
CA PRO A 73 8.41 -5.76 1.08
C PRO A 73 7.62 -4.98 0.01
N LYS A 74 6.54 -5.57 -0.51
CA LYS A 74 5.65 -4.96 -1.53
C LYS A 74 5.01 -3.65 -1.06
N ALA A 75 4.82 -3.46 0.24
CA ALA A 75 4.30 -2.21 0.78
C ALA A 75 5.19 -1.01 0.39
N PHE A 76 6.50 -1.21 0.30
CA PHE A 76 7.47 -0.16 0.01
C PHE A 76 7.70 0.08 -1.49
N GLU A 77 7.23 -0.83 -2.34
CA GLU A 77 7.26 -0.69 -3.80
C GLU A 77 6.11 0.19 -4.31
N THR A 78 5.10 0.44 -3.47
CA THR A 78 3.98 1.31 -3.81
C THR A 78 4.40 2.77 -4.00
N ARG A 79 3.60 3.52 -4.76
CA ARG A 79 3.80 4.95 -4.99
C ARG A 79 3.57 5.74 -3.70
N ALA A 80 4.48 6.65 -3.39
CA ALA A 80 4.40 7.50 -2.21
C ALA A 80 3.44 8.68 -2.44
N PHE A 81 2.49 8.84 -1.53
CA PHE A 81 1.57 9.97 -1.53
C PHE A 81 1.67 10.74 -0.22
N GLY A 82 1.66 12.06 -0.30
CA GLY A 82 1.53 12.93 0.86
C GLY A 82 0.06 13.09 1.27
N MET A 83 -0.15 13.67 2.45
CA MET A 83 -1.48 13.86 3.05
C MET A 83 -2.48 14.58 2.13
N LYS A 84 -2.01 15.55 1.33
CA LYS A 84 -2.84 16.30 0.35
C LYS A 84 -3.52 15.39 -0.67
N TYR A 85 -2.91 14.25 -0.98
CA TYR A 85 -3.36 13.31 -2.00
C TYR A 85 -3.79 11.96 -1.41
N GLN A 86 -4.16 11.90 -0.12
CA GLN A 86 -4.57 10.66 0.57
C GLN A 86 -5.68 9.86 -0.13
N LYS A 87 -6.56 10.55 -0.88
CA LYS A 87 -7.66 9.92 -1.62
C LYS A 87 -7.15 9.14 -2.85
N LEU A 88 -6.00 9.54 -3.39
CA LEU A 88 -5.33 8.91 -4.52
C LEU A 88 -4.33 7.83 -4.08
N ALA A 89 -3.94 7.83 -2.81
CA ALA A 89 -3.01 6.84 -2.28
C ALA A 89 -3.59 5.42 -2.37
N PRO A 90 -2.83 4.46 -2.92
CA PRO A 90 -3.28 3.08 -3.03
C PRO A 90 -3.43 2.46 -1.64
N PRO A 91 -4.33 1.46 -1.49
CA PRO A 91 -4.36 0.65 -0.29
C PRO A 91 -3.05 -0.14 -0.13
N LEU A 92 -2.71 -0.47 1.10
CA LEU A 92 -1.60 -1.35 1.45
C LEU A 92 -1.79 -2.71 0.77
N PRO A 93 -0.74 -3.25 0.13
CA PRO A 93 -0.80 -4.58 -0.45
C PRO A 93 -0.96 -5.64 0.66
N PRO A 94 -1.73 -6.71 0.41
CA PRO A 94 -1.88 -7.79 1.37
C PRO A 94 -0.54 -8.50 1.62
N LEU A 95 -0.43 -9.17 2.75
CA LEU A 95 0.73 -10.02 3.04
C LEU A 95 0.88 -11.11 1.97
N PRO A 96 2.12 -11.49 1.62
CA PRO A 96 2.34 -12.70 0.83
C PRO A 96 1.74 -13.89 1.58
N VAL A 97 0.78 -14.59 0.97
CA VAL A 97 0.28 -15.85 1.53
C VAL A 97 1.36 -16.93 1.37
N SER A 98 1.71 -17.63 2.46
CA SER A 98 2.60 -18.80 2.37
C SER A 98 1.87 -19.92 1.61
N PRO A 99 2.51 -20.61 0.66
CA PRO A 99 1.92 -21.75 -0.05
C PRO A 99 1.46 -22.89 0.87
N GLU A 100 1.99 -22.96 2.10
CA GLU A 100 1.68 -24.01 3.08
C GLU A 100 0.28 -23.90 3.71
N VAL A 101 -0.44 -22.81 3.45
CA VAL A 101 -1.79 -22.54 4.01
C VAL A 101 -2.89 -22.62 2.93
N GLN A 102 -2.64 -23.29 1.79
CA GLN A 102 -3.66 -23.59 0.77
C GLN A 102 -4.08 -25.05 0.75
#